data_AF-A0A7C9A554-F1
#
_entry.id   AF-A0A7C9A554-F1
#
_cell.length_a   1.000
_cell.length_b   1.000
_cell.length_c   1.000
_cell.angle_alpha   90.00
_cell.angle_beta   90.00
_cell.angle_gamma   90.00
#
_symmetry.space_group_name_H-M   'P 1'
#
loop_
_entity.id
_entity.type
_entity.pdbx_description
1 polymer ?
#
loop_
_entity_poly.entity_id
_entity_poly.type
_entity_poly.pdbx_seq_one_letter_code
_entity_poly.pdbx_strand_id
1 'polypeptide(L)'
;VLIIYLSVLYGTYVPDWQFTVQNPESPDFGKHFVVECGVRGKLNPPCNAVGYVDRKVLGINHLYYHPAWRRSKACTANSPYEGPLLENAPSWCHAPFEPEGILSSISAILSTIIGLHFGHVLVHMKNHADRLKHWVSLGIALLTVGLLLHFTNAMPLNKQL
;
A
#
# COMPACT_ATOMS: atom_id res chain seq x y z
N VAL A 1 4.65 -6.49 -15.40
CA VAL A 1 4.17 -6.35 -14.01
C VAL A 1 4.42 -4.94 -13.48
N LEU A 2 5.66 -4.46 -13.39
CA LEU A 2 5.97 -3.12 -12.86
C LEU A 2 5.22 -1.98 -13.58
N ILE A 3 5.18 -1.98 -14.92
CA ILE A 3 4.45 -0.96 -15.69
C ILE A 3 2.96 -0.96 -15.31
N ILE A 4 2.33 -2.13 -15.23
CA ILE A 4 0.91 -2.25 -14.85
C ILE A 4 0.71 -1.70 -13.43
N TYR A 5 1.56 -2.10 -12.50
CA TYR A 5 1.51 -1.62 -11.11
C TYR A 5 1.60 -0.08 -11.05
N LEU A 6 2.59 0.51 -11.71
CA LEU A 6 2.79 1.97 -11.73
C LEU A 6 1.64 2.70 -12.45
N SER A 7 1.18 2.17 -13.58
CA SER A 7 0.05 2.74 -14.32
C SER A 7 -1.22 2.77 -13.49
N VAL A 8 -1.52 1.71 -12.72
CA VAL A 8 -2.69 1.72 -11.83
C VAL A 8 -2.45 2.67 -10.65
N LEU A 9 -1.26 2.66 -10.06
CA LEU A 9 -0.94 3.44 -8.87
C LEU A 9 -1.01 4.95 -9.10
N TYR A 10 -0.48 5.44 -10.22
CA TYR A 10 -0.48 6.87 -10.56
C TYR A 10 -1.60 7.28 -11.51
N GLY A 11 -2.01 6.38 -12.40
CA GLY A 11 -3.01 6.66 -13.43
C GLY A 11 -4.44 6.60 -12.92
N THR A 12 -4.75 5.92 -11.81
CA THR A 12 -6.13 5.82 -11.31
C THR A 12 -6.58 7.12 -10.65
N TYR A 13 -7.75 7.62 -11.06
CA TYR A 13 -8.46 8.69 -10.34
C TYR A 13 -9.21 8.14 -9.15
N VAL A 14 -9.00 8.76 -8.00
CA VAL A 14 -9.68 8.43 -6.76
C VAL A 14 -10.72 9.53 -6.48
N PRO A 15 -12.01 9.28 -6.77
CA PRO A 15 -13.08 10.20 -6.42
C PRO A 15 -13.32 10.22 -4.92
N ASP A 16 -14.09 11.21 -4.48
CA ASP A 16 -14.63 11.26 -3.12
C ASP A 16 -15.49 10.02 -2.87
N TRP A 17 -15.48 9.55 -1.63
CA TRP A 17 -16.18 8.33 -1.28
C TRP A 17 -16.73 8.41 0.14
N GLN A 18 -17.73 7.59 0.41
CA GLN A 18 -18.43 7.56 1.69
C GLN A 18 -18.53 6.13 2.21
N PHE A 19 -18.62 6.01 3.53
CA PHE A 19 -18.78 4.72 4.20
C PHE A 19 -19.56 4.86 5.49
N THR A 20 -20.09 3.73 5.93
CA THR A 20 -20.79 3.61 7.22
C THR A 20 -19.95 2.76 8.15
N VAL A 21 -19.84 3.16 9.41
CA VAL A 21 -19.16 2.35 10.43
C VAL A 21 -20.01 1.12 10.72
N GLN A 22 -19.44 -0.05 10.43
CA GLN A 22 -20.09 -1.36 10.63
C GLN A 22 -19.69 -2.02 11.97
N ASN A 23 -18.78 -1.43 12.75
CA ASN A 23 -18.37 -2.01 14.03
C ASN A 23 -19.45 -1.78 15.11
N PRO A 24 -20.14 -2.82 15.61
CA PRO A 24 -21.21 -2.68 16.60
C PRO A 24 -20.74 -2.17 17.97
N GLU A 25 -19.46 -2.38 18.29
CA GLU A 25 -18.86 -1.95 19.56
C GLU A 25 -18.39 -0.49 19.51
N SER A 26 -18.42 0.13 18.32
CA SER A 26 -18.03 1.54 18.17
C SER A 26 -19.18 2.46 18.58
N PRO A 27 -18.90 3.55 19.32
CA PRO A 27 -19.91 4.60 19.56
C PRO A 27 -20.39 5.28 18.27
N ASP A 28 -19.67 5.08 17.17
CA ASP A 28 -19.99 5.60 15.85
C ASP A 28 -20.73 4.59 14.95
N PHE A 29 -21.17 3.46 15.49
CA PHE A 29 -21.91 2.46 14.72
C PHE A 29 -23.09 3.08 13.95
N GLY A 30 -23.17 2.81 12.65
CA GLY A 30 -24.20 3.37 11.77
C GLY A 30 -23.97 4.82 11.34
N LYS A 31 -22.92 5.52 11.82
CA LYS A 31 -22.58 6.85 11.32
C LYS A 31 -22.01 6.79 9.91
N HIS A 32 -22.42 7.77 9.10
CA HIS A 32 -21.95 7.97 7.75
C HIS A 32 -20.80 8.99 7.72
N PHE A 33 -19.68 8.59 7.14
CA PHE A 33 -18.51 9.43 6.94
C PHE A 33 -18.26 9.65 5.45
N VAL A 34 -17.85 10.87 5.11
CA VAL A 34 -17.42 11.26 3.77
C VAL A 34 -15.94 11.55 3.80
N VAL A 35 -15.22 11.08 2.77
CA VAL A 35 -13.79 11.29 2.58
C VAL A 35 -13.58 11.99 1.24
N GLU A 36 -13.11 13.22 1.33
CA GLU A 36 -12.78 14.05 0.18
C GLU A 36 -11.37 13.71 -0.32
N CYS A 37 -11.30 13.38 -1.61
CA CYS A 37 -10.10 12.91 -2.29
C CYS A 37 -9.86 13.71 -3.57
N GLY A 38 -10.71 13.57 -4.58
CA GLY A 38 -10.59 14.24 -5.88
C GLY A 38 -9.20 14.23 -6.55
N VAL A 39 -8.37 13.19 -6.38
CA VAL A 39 -6.93 13.22 -6.72
C VAL A 39 -6.45 12.02 -7.56
N ARG A 40 -5.28 12.17 -8.20
CA ARG A 40 -4.48 11.10 -8.82
C ARG A 40 -3.10 11.04 -8.19
N GLY A 41 -2.46 9.86 -8.21
CA GLY A 41 -1.05 9.70 -7.80
C GLY A 41 -0.76 9.92 -6.32
N LYS A 42 -1.76 10.11 -5.46
CA LYS A 42 -1.56 10.20 -4.01
C LYS A 42 -1.27 8.81 -3.46
N LEU A 43 -0.08 8.61 -2.93
CA LEU A 43 0.33 7.30 -2.41
C LEU A 43 -0.16 7.06 -0.97
N ASN A 44 -0.24 8.12 -0.17
CA ASN A 44 -0.66 8.01 1.23
C ASN A 44 -2.18 7.83 1.36
N PRO A 45 -2.65 7.14 2.41
CA PRO A 45 -4.05 7.12 2.78
C PRO A 45 -4.65 8.54 2.93
N PRO A 46 -5.98 8.67 2.83
CA PRO A 46 -6.98 7.63 2.49
C PRO A 46 -7.29 7.55 0.99
N CYS A 47 -6.70 8.43 0.20
CA CYS A 47 -7.07 8.69 -1.21
C CYS A 47 -6.11 8.03 -2.21
N ASN A 48 -5.56 6.88 -1.84
CA ASN A 48 -4.63 6.16 -2.70
C ASN A 48 -5.37 5.19 -3.63
N ALA A 49 -4.76 4.92 -4.78
CA ALA A 49 -5.32 4.03 -5.80
C ALA A 49 -5.49 2.59 -5.29
N VAL A 50 -4.62 2.13 -4.39
CA VAL A 50 -4.67 0.78 -3.78
C VAL A 50 -6.02 0.58 -3.09
N GLY A 51 -6.32 1.42 -2.09
CA GLY A 51 -7.58 1.33 -1.35
C GLY A 51 -8.81 1.59 -2.21
N TYR A 52 -8.69 2.42 -3.26
CA TYR A 52 -9.79 2.61 -4.21
C TYR A 52 -10.11 1.34 -4.99
N VAL A 53 -9.09 0.68 -5.54
CA VAL A 53 -9.27 -0.58 -6.27
C VAL A 53 -9.86 -1.65 -5.36
N ASP A 54 -9.35 -1.79 -4.14
CA ASP A 54 -9.85 -2.78 -3.19
C ASP A 54 -11.31 -2.52 -2.81
N ARG A 55 -11.68 -1.25 -2.53
CA ARG A 55 -13.08 -0.85 -2.29
C ARG A 55 -14.01 -1.18 -3.46
N LYS A 56 -13.52 -1.05 -4.69
CA LYS A 56 -14.33 -1.27 -5.90
C LYS A 56 -14.45 -2.74 -6.30
N VAL A 57 -13.41 -3.53 -6.09
CA VAL A 57 -13.36 -4.92 -6.56
C VAL A 57 -13.75 -5.89 -5.44
N LEU A 58 -13.21 -5.72 -4.23
CA LEU A 58 -13.53 -6.58 -3.08
C LEU A 58 -14.80 -6.12 -2.36
N GLY A 59 -15.10 -4.82 -2.44
CA GLY A 59 -16.21 -4.20 -1.74
C GLY A 59 -15.84 -3.79 -0.31
N ILE A 60 -16.58 -2.82 0.24
CA ILE A 60 -16.23 -2.22 1.53
C ILE A 60 -16.33 -3.19 2.71
N ASN A 61 -17.21 -4.19 2.61
CA ASN A 61 -17.44 -5.17 3.66
C ASN A 61 -16.30 -6.19 3.79
N HIS A 62 -15.46 -6.33 2.76
CA HIS A 62 -14.27 -7.21 2.79
C HIS A 62 -13.08 -6.54 3.49
N LEU A 63 -13.08 -5.21 3.61
CA LEU A 63 -11.92 -4.48 4.09
C LEU A 63 -11.74 -4.64 5.60
N TYR A 64 -10.48 -4.63 6.05
CA TYR A 64 -10.15 -4.73 7.45
C TYR A 64 -10.52 -3.43 8.20
N TYR A 65 -11.29 -3.57 9.29
CA TYR A 65 -11.81 -2.43 10.07
C TYR A 65 -10.82 -1.86 11.10
N HIS A 66 -9.69 -2.53 11.34
CA HIS A 66 -8.63 -2.08 12.25
C HIS A 66 -7.31 -1.81 11.53
N PRO A 67 -7.29 -0.99 10.47
CA PRO A 67 -6.09 -0.79 9.67
C PRO A 67 -4.99 -0.05 10.43
N ALA A 68 -3.74 -0.29 10.04
CA ALA A 68 -2.58 0.24 10.75
C ALA A 68 -2.53 1.77 10.80
N TRP A 69 -3.13 2.47 9.83
CA TRP A 69 -3.22 3.93 9.87
C TRP A 69 -4.01 4.50 11.06
N ARG A 70 -4.83 3.69 11.76
CA ARG A 70 -5.50 4.11 13.01
C ARG A 70 -4.52 4.43 14.13
N ARG A 71 -3.30 3.89 14.03
CA ARG A 71 -2.18 4.13 14.93
C ARG A 71 -1.39 5.41 14.56
N SER A 72 -1.80 6.12 13.51
CA SER A 72 -1.14 7.35 13.10
C SER A 72 -1.38 8.48 14.10
N LYS A 73 -0.44 9.44 14.16
CA LYS A 73 -0.55 10.64 15.01
C LYS A 73 -1.80 11.48 14.72
N ALA A 74 -2.36 11.36 13.51
CA ALA A 74 -3.59 12.05 13.13
C ALA A 74 -4.85 11.41 13.76
N CYS A 75 -4.78 10.13 14.12
CA CYS A 75 -5.91 9.37 14.61
C CYS A 75 -5.87 9.15 16.13
N THR A 76 -4.70 8.99 16.74
CA THR A 76 -4.58 8.71 18.19
C THR A 76 -3.38 9.39 18.84
N ALA A 77 -3.53 9.79 20.11
CA ALA A 77 -2.46 10.32 20.93
C ALA A 77 -1.41 9.26 21.31
N ASN A 78 -1.77 7.97 21.26
CA ASN A 78 -0.90 6.85 21.63
C ASN A 78 0.03 6.38 20.51
N SER A 79 0.08 7.09 19.38
CA SER A 79 0.94 6.76 18.24
C SER A 79 2.39 6.52 18.71
N PRO A 80 3.04 5.39 18.34
CA PRO A 80 2.67 4.49 17.24
C PRO A 80 1.80 3.30 17.66
N TYR A 81 1.27 3.27 18.88
CA TYR A 81 0.39 2.20 19.36
C TYR A 81 -1.07 2.51 19.05
N GLU A 82 -1.91 1.48 19.08
CA GLU A 82 -3.36 1.68 19.01
C GLU A 82 -3.87 2.29 20.30
N GLY A 83 -4.92 3.10 20.18
CA GLY A 83 -5.54 3.80 21.29
C GLY A 83 -6.90 4.34 20.87
N PRO A 84 -7.62 5.02 21.79
CA PRO A 84 -8.83 5.71 21.43
C PRO A 84 -8.56 6.73 20.32
N LEU A 85 -9.51 6.86 19.40
CA LEU A 85 -9.47 7.90 18.38
C LEU A 85 -9.65 9.27 19.05
N LEU A 86 -8.96 10.28 18.53
CA LEU A 86 -9.14 11.66 18.96
C LEU A 86 -10.58 12.10 18.68
N GLU A 87 -11.16 12.94 19.55
CA GLU A 87 -12.52 13.47 19.35
C GLU A 87 -12.67 14.26 18.04
N ASN A 88 -11.58 14.88 17.57
CA ASN A 88 -11.48 15.61 16.31
C ASN A 88 -10.69 14.83 15.24
N ALA A 89 -10.65 13.50 15.33
CA ALA A 89 -9.97 12.68 14.34
C ALA A 89 -10.59 12.89 12.93
N PRO A 90 -9.77 12.95 11.88
CA PRO A 90 -10.26 12.98 10.51
C PRO A 90 -11.20 11.80 10.21
N SER A 91 -12.22 12.01 9.37
CA SER A 91 -13.21 10.99 9.03
C SER A 91 -12.58 9.67 8.54
N TRP A 92 -11.48 9.77 7.81
CA TRP A 92 -10.75 8.60 7.30
C TRP A 92 -10.06 7.76 8.38
N CYS A 93 -9.92 8.23 9.62
CA CYS A 93 -9.45 7.38 10.72
C CYS A 93 -10.41 6.22 11.02
N HIS A 94 -11.69 6.36 10.64
CA HIS A 94 -12.70 5.31 10.76
C HIS A 94 -12.81 4.44 9.51
N ALA A 95 -12.08 4.79 8.43
CA ALA A 95 -12.15 4.08 7.17
C ALA A 95 -11.52 2.68 7.29
N PRO A 96 -12.14 1.64 6.72
CA PRO A 96 -11.52 0.33 6.60
C PRO A 96 -10.49 0.32 5.45
N PHE A 97 -9.53 -0.59 5.53
CA PHE A 97 -8.47 -0.75 4.52
C PHE A 97 -8.05 -2.21 4.38
N GLU A 98 -7.59 -2.60 3.20
CA GLU A 98 -7.02 -3.93 2.98
C GLU A 98 -5.49 -3.82 2.86
N PRO A 99 -4.71 -4.23 3.88
CA PRO A 99 -3.25 -4.19 3.81
C PRO A 99 -2.67 -5.14 2.74
N GLU A 100 -3.38 -6.23 2.41
CA GLU A 100 -2.94 -7.25 1.46
C GLU A 100 -3.78 -7.26 0.16
N GLY A 101 -4.25 -6.08 -0.24
CA GLY A 101 -5.19 -5.93 -1.34
C GLY A 101 -4.63 -6.29 -2.71
N ILE A 102 -5.43 -6.11 -3.75
CA ILE A 102 -5.15 -6.59 -5.11
C ILE A 102 -3.82 -6.03 -5.65
N LEU A 103 -3.55 -4.75 -5.42
CA LEU A 103 -2.29 -4.13 -5.85
C LEU A 103 -1.08 -4.67 -5.08
N SER A 104 -1.26 -5.05 -3.81
CA SER A 104 -0.23 -5.72 -3.03
C SER A 104 0.09 -7.09 -3.63
N SER A 105 -0.93 -7.84 -4.08
CA SER A 105 -0.73 -9.11 -4.79
C SER A 105 0.07 -8.96 -6.09
N ILE A 106 -0.14 -7.89 -6.86
CA ILE A 106 0.66 -7.59 -8.07
C ILE A 106 2.14 -7.39 -7.71
N SER A 107 2.43 -6.70 -6.61
CA SER A 107 3.79 -6.55 -6.10
C SER A 107 4.38 -7.90 -5.66
N ALA A 108 3.58 -8.76 -5.02
CA ALA A 108 4.01 -10.11 -4.66
C ALA A 108 4.38 -10.96 -5.90
N ILE A 109 3.59 -10.87 -6.97
CA ILE A 109 3.90 -11.53 -8.27
C ILE A 109 5.23 -11.03 -8.85
N LEU A 110 5.54 -9.74 -8.72
CA LEU A 110 6.84 -9.22 -9.15
C LEU A 110 7.98 -9.87 -8.36
N SER A 111 7.84 -9.97 -7.03
CA SER A 111 8.83 -10.60 -6.16
C SER A 111 9.02 -12.09 -6.48
N THR A 112 7.95 -12.82 -6.79
CA THR A 112 8.05 -14.24 -7.16
C THR A 112 8.76 -14.44 -8.50
N ILE A 113 8.51 -13.58 -9.49
CA ILE A 113 9.23 -13.62 -10.79
C ILE A 113 10.72 -13.32 -10.59
N ILE A 114 11.06 -12.35 -9.74
CA ILE A 114 12.45 -12.04 -9.40
C ILE A 114 13.11 -13.26 -8.73
N GLY A 115 12.45 -13.90 -7.76
CA GLY A 115 12.94 -15.13 -7.12
C GLY A 115 13.13 -16.29 -8.11
N LEU A 116 12.20 -16.47 -9.05
CA LEU A 116 12.32 -17.45 -10.12
C LEU A 116 13.55 -17.19 -10.99
N HIS A 117 13.83 -15.93 -11.33
CA HIS A 117 15.03 -15.55 -12.07
C HIS A 117 16.32 -15.88 -11.31
N PHE A 118 16.35 -15.60 -9.99
CA PHE A 118 17.48 -16.01 -9.13
C PHE A 118 17.68 -17.54 -9.14
N GLY A 119 16.59 -18.32 -9.07
CA GLY A 119 16.62 -19.78 -9.18
C GLY A 119 17.09 -20.27 -10.55
N HIS A 120 16.64 -19.63 -11.63
CA HIS A 120 17.08 -19.94 -12.98
C HIS A 120 18.61 -19.74 -13.13
N VAL A 121 19.13 -18.62 -12.61
CA VAL A 121 20.57 -18.34 -12.57
C VAL A 121 21.33 -19.40 -11.77
N LEU A 122 20.79 -19.82 -10.63
CA LEU A 122 21.40 -20.85 -9.78
C LEU A 122 21.59 -22.19 -10.53
N VAL A 123 20.58 -22.61 -11.31
CA VAL A 123 20.60 -23.89 -12.04
C VAL A 123 21.54 -23.85 -13.24
N HIS A 124 21.52 -22.75 -14.01
CA HIS A 124 22.22 -22.65 -15.29
C HIS A 124 23.68 -22.21 -15.15
N MET A 125 23.98 -21.25 -14.29
CA MET A 125 25.34 -20.80 -14.06
C MET A 125 25.99 -21.76 -13.06
N LYS A 126 27.12 -22.38 -13.42
CA LYS A 126 27.82 -23.35 -12.53
C LYS A 126 28.86 -22.71 -11.63
N ASN A 127 29.54 -21.67 -12.11
CA ASN A 127 30.55 -20.95 -11.34
C ASN A 127 29.91 -20.07 -10.27
N HIS A 128 30.41 -20.18 -9.04
CA HIS A 128 29.93 -19.39 -7.90
C HIS A 128 30.22 -17.90 -8.04
N ALA A 129 31.39 -17.53 -8.58
CA ALA A 129 31.76 -16.12 -8.76
C ALA A 129 30.82 -15.42 -9.75
N ASP A 130 30.47 -16.09 -10.85
CA ASP A 130 29.59 -15.52 -11.87
C ASP A 130 28.14 -15.37 -11.37
N ARG A 131 27.65 -16.33 -10.56
CA ARG A 131 26.35 -16.22 -9.87
C ARG A 131 26.32 -14.98 -8.97
N LEU A 132 27.34 -14.82 -8.13
CA LEU A 132 27.43 -13.70 -7.22
C LEU A 132 27.48 -12.37 -7.98
N LYS A 133 28.30 -12.28 -9.04
CA LYS A 133 28.38 -11.10 -9.90
C LYS A 133 27.02 -10.75 -10.52
N HIS A 134 26.28 -11.75 -11.01
CA HIS A 134 24.95 -11.55 -11.58
C HIS A 134 23.94 -11.06 -10.53
N TRP A 135 23.91 -11.68 -9.35
CA TRP A 135 22.98 -11.31 -8.28
C TRP A 135 23.27 -9.94 -7.68
N VAL A 136 24.55 -9.64 -7.43
CA VAL A 136 24.98 -8.35 -6.90
C VAL A 136 24.73 -7.24 -7.92
N SER A 137 25.03 -7.46 -9.20
CA SER A 137 24.76 -6.44 -10.23
C SER A 137 23.27 -6.15 -10.37
N LEU A 138 22.41 -7.17 -10.37
CA LEU A 138 20.96 -6.98 -10.36
C LEU A 138 20.49 -6.25 -9.09
N GLY A 139 21.01 -6.63 -7.92
CA GLY A 139 20.70 -5.97 -6.64
C GLY A 139 21.08 -4.50 -6.63
N ILE A 140 22.29 -4.16 -7.09
CA ILE A 140 22.76 -2.77 -7.22
C ILE A 140 21.85 -2.01 -8.18
N ALA A 141 21.53 -2.57 -9.35
CA ALA A 141 20.66 -1.92 -10.33
C ALA A 141 19.27 -1.61 -9.74
N LEU A 142 18.63 -2.58 -9.07
CA LEU A 142 17.34 -2.39 -8.41
C LEU A 142 17.42 -1.36 -7.27
N LEU A 143 18.49 -1.39 -6.48
CA LEU A 143 18.73 -0.41 -5.43
C LEU A 143 18.89 1.01 -5.99
N THR A 144 19.66 1.17 -7.06
CA THR A 144 19.83 2.48 -7.73
C THR A 144 18.48 2.99 -8.25
N VAL A 145 17.68 2.13 -8.89
CA VAL A 145 16.33 2.51 -9.35
C VAL A 145 15.44 2.91 -8.16
N GLY A 146 15.43 2.13 -7.08
CA GLY A 146 14.65 2.44 -5.88
C GLY A 146 15.03 3.78 -5.24
N LEU A 147 16.34 4.05 -5.13
CA LEU A 147 16.85 5.33 -4.62
C LEU A 147 16.48 6.50 -5.55
N LEU A 148 16.60 6.33 -6.87
CA LEU A 148 16.17 7.35 -7.84
C LEU A 148 14.68 7.67 -7.69
N LEU A 149 13.82 6.65 -7.57
CA LEU A 149 12.39 6.84 -7.33
C LEU A 149 12.11 7.57 -6.01
N HIS A 150 12.92 7.31 -4.98
CA HIS A 150 12.78 7.99 -3.70
C HIS A 150 13.20 9.46 -3.76
N PHE A 151 14.41 9.74 -4.24
CA PHE A 151 14.95 11.10 -4.29
C PHE A 151 14.25 12.00 -5.31
N THR A 152 13.58 11.43 -6.32
CA THR A 152 12.70 12.18 -7.23
C THR A 152 11.31 12.43 -6.64
N ASN A 153 11.07 12.06 -5.38
CA ASN A 153 9.76 12.11 -4.72
C ASN A 153 8.66 11.31 -5.44
N ALA A 154 9.03 10.38 -6.32
CA ALA A 154 8.07 9.51 -6.98
C ALA A 154 7.48 8.50 -5.98
N MET A 155 8.33 7.81 -5.20
CA MET A 155 7.91 6.81 -4.22
C MET A 155 8.64 6.92 -2.88
N PRO A 156 7.95 6.98 -1.74
CA PRO A 156 8.60 6.91 -0.44
C PRO A 156 9.15 5.51 -0.17
N LEU A 157 10.32 5.42 0.49
CA LEU A 157 10.95 4.15 0.88
C LEU A 157 10.11 3.33 1.86
N ASN A 158 9.44 4.02 2.78
CA ASN A 158 8.56 3.39 3.74
C ASN A 158 7.16 4.00 3.61
N LYS A 159 6.19 3.14 3.33
CA LYS A 159 4.79 3.51 3.28
C LYS A 159 4.13 2.95 4.54
N GLN A 160 3.62 3.83 5.38
CA GLN A 160 2.61 3.41 6.35
C GLN A 160 1.33 3.15 5.56
N LEU A 161 1.13 1.87 5.24
CA LEU A 161 -0.11 1.34 4.70
C LEU A 161 -1.17 1.31 5.80
#